data_AF-A0A521F7S2-F1
#
_entry.id   AF-A0A521F7S2-F1
#
_cell.length_a   1.000
_cell.length_b   1.000
_cell.length_c   1.000
_cell.angle_alpha   90.00
_cell.angle_beta   90.00
_cell.angle_gamma   90.00
#
_symmetry.space_group_name_H-M   'P 1'
#
loop_
_entity.id
_entity.type
_entity.pdbx_description
1 polymer ?
#
loop_
_entity_poly.entity_id
_entity_poly.type
_entity_poly.pdbx_seq_one_letter_code
_entity_poly.pdbx_strand_id
1 'polypeptide(L)'
;MARRRITMLLLGAALFILCAAVYWLSALYGKMRYDAAYKDYRMGISAENYALVPVSKAVPQDLLSERINFDTVNHKFILPLKHQYYDEQKSLAIIRNCTYIFDAKGVLLSKMESAEEMGQQTEFGHCVKLEDVLGAKNEAVSVVHFHKENCTLSLNPFRGLGSPNGPGRNMAWQGTAYIGLKMQKEVLKLKDGEVSARNFFSNRYERNDYELGISLYRVPAEFQKISCVSFLVRRKAYGPNELYIIRSR
;
A
#
# COMPACT_ATOMS: atom_id res chain seq x y z
N MET A 1 47.08 18.54 36.17
CA MET A 1 45.92 17.62 35.94
C MET A 1 44.83 18.19 35.02
N ALA A 2 44.49 19.48 35.09
CA ALA A 2 43.40 20.07 34.28
C ALA A 2 43.58 19.93 32.76
N ARG A 3 44.78 20.17 32.21
CA ARG A 3 45.05 20.03 30.75
C ARG A 3 44.74 18.64 30.21
N ARG A 4 45.18 17.56 30.87
CA ARG A 4 44.90 16.17 30.45
C ARG A 4 43.41 15.84 30.43
N ARG A 5 42.62 16.40 31.35
CA ARG A 5 41.15 16.21 31.38
C ARG A 5 40.47 16.90 30.19
N ILE A 6 40.90 18.11 29.85
CA ILE A 6 40.39 18.85 28.68
C ILE A 6 40.75 18.12 27.39
N THR A 7 41.98 17.60 27.25
CA THR A 7 42.37 16.84 26.06
C THR A 7 41.56 15.55 25.89
N MET A 8 41.30 14.82 26.97
CA MET A 8 40.45 13.62 26.93
C MET A 8 39.00 13.93 26.56
N LEU A 9 38.44 15.05 27.06
CA LEU A 9 37.08 15.48 26.70
C LEU A 9 36.97 15.85 25.22
N LEU A 10 37.96 16.56 24.66
CA LEU A 10 37.98 16.90 23.23
C LEU A 10 38.13 15.67 22.34
N LEU A 11 38.97 14.71 22.73
CA LEU A 11 39.11 13.43 22.03
C LEU A 11 37.82 12.61 22.06
N GLY A 12 37.15 12.55 23.23
CA GLY A 12 35.86 11.88 23.37
C GLY A 12 34.76 12.53 22.51
N ALA A 13 34.69 13.86 22.50
CA ALA A 13 33.75 14.60 21.67
C ALA A 13 34.02 14.39 20.17
N ALA A 14 35.29 14.42 19.74
CA ALA A 14 35.67 14.17 18.35
C ALA A 14 35.31 12.74 17.91
N LEU A 15 35.54 11.74 18.76
CA LEU A 15 35.14 10.35 18.49
C LEU A 15 33.62 10.21 18.39
N PHE A 16 32.88 10.86 19.28
CA PHE A 16 31.41 10.86 19.24
C PHE A 16 30.88 11.49 17.95
N ILE A 17 31.43 12.65 17.54
CA ILE A 17 31.06 13.33 16.30
C ILE A 17 31.36 12.44 15.09
N LEU A 18 32.52 11.78 15.07
CA LEU A 18 32.89 10.85 13.99
C LEU A 18 31.91 9.68 13.91
N CYS A 19 31.59 9.03 15.03
CA CYS A 19 30.62 7.94 15.07
C CYS A 19 29.22 8.38 14.60
N ALA A 20 28.77 9.56 15.05
CA ALA A 20 27.49 10.14 14.62
C ALA A 20 27.50 10.40 13.10
N ALA A 21 28.56 11.02 12.56
CA ALA A 21 28.69 11.31 11.14
C ALA A 21 28.66 10.02 10.28
N VAL A 22 29.39 8.98 10.69
CA VAL A 22 29.38 7.68 10.01
C VAL A 22 27.99 7.05 10.01
N TYR A 23 27.29 7.08 11.15
CA TYR A 23 25.91 6.60 11.24
C TYR A 23 24.98 7.34 10.28
N TRP A 24 25.03 8.67 10.27
CA TRP A 24 24.23 9.52 9.37
C TRP A 24 24.50 9.23 7.89
N LEU A 25 25.77 9.14 7.49
CA LEU A 25 26.15 8.80 6.12
C LEU A 25 25.66 7.41 5.71
N SER A 26 25.73 6.43 6.61
CA SER A 26 25.24 5.08 6.34
C SER A 26 23.72 5.04 6.14
N ALA A 27 22.96 5.80 6.94
CA ALA A 27 21.51 5.91 6.82
C ALA A 27 21.10 6.58 5.50
N LEU A 28 21.81 7.66 5.12
CA LEU A 28 21.59 8.37 3.87
C LEU A 28 21.88 7.46 2.66
N TYR A 29 23.00 6.74 2.68
CA TYR A 29 23.37 5.79 1.63
C TYR A 29 22.33 4.68 1.47
N GLY A 30 21.83 4.15 2.59
CA GLY A 30 20.72 3.19 2.60
C GLY A 30 19.50 3.73 1.87
N LYS A 31 19.03 4.93 2.23
CA LYS A 31 17.88 5.59 1.59
C LYS A 31 18.10 5.74 0.08
N MET A 32 19.22 6.33 -0.33
CA MET A 32 19.54 6.57 -1.74
C MET A 32 19.53 5.27 -2.57
N ARG A 33 20.12 4.19 -2.02
CA ARG A 33 20.14 2.88 -2.68
C ARG A 33 18.73 2.34 -2.93
N TYR A 34 17.84 2.44 -1.94
CA TYR A 34 16.46 1.98 -2.10
C TYR A 34 15.65 2.89 -3.03
N ASP A 35 15.82 4.22 -2.95
CA ASP A 35 15.15 5.16 -3.84
C ASP A 35 15.52 4.98 -5.31
N ALA A 36 16.75 4.57 -5.61
CA ALA A 36 17.16 4.24 -6.96
C ALA A 36 16.54 2.92 -7.48
N ALA A 37 16.29 1.95 -6.59
CA ALA A 37 15.84 0.61 -6.96
C ALA A 37 14.31 0.43 -6.95
N TYR A 38 13.58 1.27 -6.21
CA TYR A 38 12.15 1.17 -6.00
C TYR A 38 11.44 2.39 -6.58
N LYS A 39 10.35 2.15 -7.31
CA LYS A 39 9.53 3.24 -7.85
C LYS A 39 8.37 3.56 -6.93
N ASP A 40 8.00 4.84 -6.89
CA ASP A 40 6.73 5.24 -6.30
C ASP A 40 5.60 4.55 -7.06
N TYR A 41 4.74 3.84 -6.33
CA TYR A 41 3.65 3.08 -6.91
C TYR A 41 2.66 3.98 -7.72
N ARG A 42 2.60 5.29 -7.42
CA ARG A 42 1.83 6.27 -8.20
C ARG A 42 2.46 6.56 -9.56
N MET A 43 3.78 6.43 -9.68
CA MET A 43 4.54 6.62 -10.93
C MET A 43 4.65 5.34 -11.76
N GLY A 44 4.32 4.18 -11.18
CA GLY A 44 4.33 2.88 -11.83
C GLY A 44 5.19 1.85 -11.08
N ILE A 45 5.66 0.81 -11.79
CA ILE A 45 6.49 -0.27 -11.22
C ILE A 45 7.84 -0.36 -11.92
N SER A 46 8.89 -0.73 -11.18
CA SER A 46 10.19 -1.10 -11.72
C SER A 46 10.21 -2.57 -12.14
N ALA A 47 9.32 -2.95 -13.05
CA ALA A 47 9.23 -4.30 -13.57
C ALA A 47 9.26 -4.28 -15.10
N GLU A 48 10.00 -5.23 -15.68
CA GLU A 48 10.13 -5.37 -17.12
C GLU A 48 8.88 -6.04 -17.71
N ASN A 49 8.35 -7.07 -17.04
CA ASN A 49 7.29 -7.91 -17.60
C ASN A 49 5.89 -7.51 -17.13
N TYR A 50 5.78 -6.54 -16.23
CA TYR A 50 4.50 -6.09 -15.68
C TYR A 50 4.28 -4.59 -15.90
N ALA A 51 3.01 -4.19 -15.87
CA ALA A 51 2.56 -2.82 -15.75
C ALA A 51 1.59 -2.68 -14.56
N LEU A 52 1.72 -1.59 -13.81
CA LEU A 52 0.78 -1.17 -12.78
C LEU A 52 -0.06 -0.04 -13.35
N VAL A 53 -1.35 -0.30 -13.58
CA VAL A 53 -2.28 0.62 -14.23
C VAL A 53 -3.30 1.12 -13.20
N PRO A 54 -3.42 2.43 -12.96
CA PRO A 54 -4.44 2.95 -12.06
C PRO A 54 -5.83 2.71 -12.67
N VAL A 55 -6.72 2.08 -11.91
CA VAL A 55 -8.14 1.92 -12.27
C VAL A 55 -8.94 3.09 -11.74
N SER A 56 -8.77 3.40 -10.44
CA SER A 56 -9.40 4.54 -9.80
C SER A 56 -8.60 5.02 -8.60
N LYS A 57 -8.60 6.34 -8.39
CA LYS A 57 -7.98 7.02 -7.24
C LYS A 57 -9.01 7.71 -6.34
N ALA A 58 -10.30 7.49 -6.58
CA ALA A 58 -11.39 8.25 -5.97
C ALA A 58 -12.46 7.32 -5.35
N VAL A 59 -12.06 6.11 -4.93
CA VAL A 59 -13.01 5.14 -4.41
C VAL A 59 -13.22 5.38 -2.91
N PRO A 60 -14.47 5.52 -2.42
CA PRO A 60 -14.76 5.73 -1.01
C PRO A 60 -14.18 4.61 -0.12
N GLN A 61 -13.91 4.95 1.15
CA GLN A 61 -13.21 4.05 2.06
C GLN A 61 -13.90 2.69 2.25
N ASP A 62 -15.23 2.67 2.24
CA ASP A 62 -16.04 1.51 2.60
C ASP A 62 -16.29 0.52 1.44
N LEU A 63 -15.72 0.74 0.24
CA LEU A 63 -16.27 0.15 -1.00
C LEU A 63 -15.29 -0.60 -1.92
N LEU A 64 -14.01 -0.83 -1.56
CA LEU A 64 -13.03 -1.37 -2.54
C LEU A 64 -12.94 -2.87 -2.63
N SER A 65 -13.19 -3.62 -1.55
CA SER A 65 -12.91 -5.06 -1.58
C SER A 65 -14.06 -5.88 -2.14
N GLU A 66 -15.29 -5.34 -2.17
CA GLU A 66 -16.48 -6.18 -2.34
C GLU A 66 -17.01 -6.36 -3.77
N ARG A 67 -16.26 -5.91 -4.77
CA ARG A 67 -16.85 -5.67 -6.10
C ARG A 67 -15.98 -6.06 -7.29
N ILE A 68 -14.93 -6.86 -7.11
CA ILE A 68 -14.22 -7.41 -8.28
C ILE A 68 -14.93 -8.67 -8.75
N ASN A 69 -15.59 -8.59 -9.91
CA ASN A 69 -16.30 -9.71 -10.51
C ASN A 69 -15.51 -10.24 -11.71
N PHE A 70 -15.56 -11.56 -11.91
CA PHE A 70 -15.01 -12.22 -13.08
C PHE A 70 -16.09 -12.96 -13.84
N ASP A 71 -16.35 -12.53 -15.07
CA ASP A 71 -17.22 -13.22 -16.03
C ASP A 71 -16.51 -14.49 -16.51
N THR A 72 -17.01 -15.63 -16.06
CA THR A 72 -16.40 -16.94 -16.33
C THR A 72 -16.59 -17.40 -17.78
N VAL A 73 -17.55 -16.83 -18.52
CA VAL A 73 -17.85 -17.20 -19.90
C VAL A 73 -17.06 -16.33 -20.87
N ASN A 74 -17.11 -15.01 -20.70
CA ASN A 74 -16.43 -14.08 -21.61
C ASN A 74 -15.02 -13.71 -21.14
N HIS A 75 -14.60 -14.18 -19.97
CA HIS A 75 -13.29 -13.92 -19.36
C HIS A 75 -13.00 -12.43 -19.21
N LYS A 76 -13.97 -11.70 -18.66
CA LYS A 76 -13.90 -10.26 -18.40
C LYS A 76 -13.90 -9.98 -16.91
N PHE A 77 -13.18 -8.94 -16.50
CA PHE A 77 -13.31 -8.39 -15.16
C PHE A 77 -14.32 -7.24 -15.17
N ILE A 78 -15.30 -7.31 -14.29
CA ILE A 78 -16.34 -6.29 -14.13
C ILE A 78 -16.19 -5.69 -12.74
N LEU A 79 -15.85 -4.40 -12.69
CA LEU A 79 -15.57 -3.68 -11.45
C LEU A 79 -16.55 -2.52 -11.28
N PRO A 80 -17.71 -2.75 -10.64
CA PRO A 80 -18.58 -1.67 -10.19
C PRO A 80 -17.95 -0.97 -8.99
N LEU A 81 -17.50 0.26 -9.20
CA LEU A 81 -16.92 1.14 -8.19
C LEU A 81 -17.85 2.33 -7.94
N LYS A 82 -17.77 2.92 -6.75
CA LYS A 82 -18.31 4.27 -6.52
C LYS A 82 -17.18 5.27 -6.55
N HIS A 83 -17.41 6.42 -7.16
CA HIS A 83 -16.46 7.52 -7.20
C HIS A 83 -17.05 8.70 -6.46
N GLN A 84 -16.25 9.30 -5.58
CA GLN A 84 -16.60 10.55 -4.91
C GLN A 84 -15.91 11.71 -5.61
N TYR A 85 -16.70 12.70 -6.00
CA TYR A 85 -16.23 13.95 -6.59
C TYR A 85 -16.69 15.12 -5.74
N TYR A 86 -15.90 16.19 -5.70
CA TYR A 86 -16.34 17.45 -5.13
C TYR A 86 -16.80 18.37 -6.28
N ASP A 87 -18.06 18.77 -6.25
CA ASP A 87 -18.61 19.74 -7.18
C ASP A 87 -18.43 21.14 -6.58
N GLU A 88 -17.44 21.88 -7.08
CA GLU A 88 -17.13 23.23 -6.60
C GLU A 88 -18.29 24.21 -6.82
N GLN A 89 -19.07 24.06 -7.89
CA GLN A 89 -20.18 24.96 -8.21
C GLN A 89 -21.34 24.78 -7.24
N LYS A 90 -21.60 23.53 -6.81
CA LYS A 90 -22.64 23.21 -5.85
C LYS A 90 -22.15 23.18 -4.40
N SER A 91 -20.83 23.27 -4.19
CA SER A 91 -20.18 23.10 -2.88
C SER A 91 -20.60 21.81 -2.17
N LEU A 92 -20.73 20.72 -2.94
CA LEU A 92 -21.25 19.43 -2.45
C LEU A 92 -20.44 18.26 -2.99
N ALA A 93 -20.36 17.19 -2.19
CA ALA A 93 -19.79 15.93 -2.63
C ALA A 93 -20.85 15.12 -3.41
N ILE A 94 -20.51 14.68 -4.62
CA ILE A 94 -21.36 13.86 -5.48
C ILE A 94 -20.75 12.46 -5.58
N ILE A 95 -21.58 11.44 -5.40
CA ILE A 95 -21.19 10.04 -5.60
C ILE A 95 -21.74 9.58 -6.95
N ARG A 96 -20.89 9.00 -7.79
CA ARG A 96 -21.29 8.36 -9.05
C ARG A 96 -20.92 6.88 -9.05
N ASN A 97 -21.79 6.05 -9.62
CA ASN A 97 -21.48 4.64 -9.87
C ASN A 97 -20.70 4.53 -11.18
N CYS A 98 -19.54 3.91 -11.16
CA CYS A 98 -18.66 3.72 -12.30
C CYS A 98 -18.38 2.23 -12.47
N THR A 99 -18.70 1.66 -13.62
CA THR A 99 -18.38 0.25 -13.91
C THR A 99 -17.32 0.18 -14.98
N TYR A 100 -16.22 -0.47 -14.61
CA TYR A 100 -15.08 -0.71 -15.49
C TYR A 100 -15.11 -2.16 -15.95
N ILE A 101 -15.00 -2.36 -17.26
CA ILE A 101 -14.91 -3.70 -17.85
C ILE A 101 -13.53 -3.85 -18.47
N PHE A 102 -12.80 -4.87 -18.02
CA PHE A 102 -11.48 -5.23 -18.57
C PHE A 102 -11.53 -6.62 -19.20
N ASP A 103 -10.69 -6.85 -20.20
CA ASP A 103 -10.46 -8.20 -20.72
C ASP A 103 -9.58 -9.04 -19.78
N ALA A 104 -9.38 -10.32 -20.12
CA ALA A 104 -8.52 -11.25 -19.38
C ALA A 104 -7.05 -10.79 -19.28
N LYS A 105 -6.61 -9.85 -20.13
CA LYS A 105 -5.26 -9.27 -20.13
C LYS A 105 -5.18 -7.97 -19.33
N GLY A 106 -6.28 -7.49 -18.77
CA GLY A 106 -6.34 -6.22 -18.04
C GLY A 106 -6.31 -4.99 -18.95
N VAL A 107 -6.76 -5.11 -20.19
CA VAL A 107 -7.04 -3.98 -21.09
C VAL A 107 -8.45 -3.47 -20.83
N LEU A 108 -8.59 -2.16 -20.64
CA LEU A 108 -9.89 -1.53 -20.43
C LEU A 108 -10.70 -1.61 -21.74
N LEU A 109 -11.84 -2.28 -21.69
CA LEU A 109 -12.77 -2.40 -22.80
C LEU A 109 -13.83 -1.30 -22.76
N SER A 110 -14.39 -1.04 -21.58
CA SER A 110 -15.40 0.01 -21.41
C SER A 110 -15.41 0.59 -20.00
N LYS A 111 -15.91 1.83 -19.91
CA LYS A 111 -16.18 2.53 -18.66
C LYS A 111 -17.58 3.14 -18.78
N MET A 112 -18.47 2.79 -17.85
CA MET A 112 -19.83 3.32 -17.79
C MET A 112 -20.02 4.10 -16.48
N GLU A 113 -20.55 5.31 -16.56
CA GLU A 113 -20.92 6.11 -15.39
C GLU A 113 -22.45 6.23 -15.31
N SER A 114 -23.01 5.98 -14.14
CA SER A 114 -24.45 6.10 -13.87
C SER A 114 -24.69 6.79 -12.52
N ALA A 115 -25.75 7.59 -12.46
CA ALA A 115 -26.27 8.13 -11.20
C ALA A 115 -27.12 7.08 -10.43
N GLU A 116 -27.67 6.08 -11.13
CA GLU A 116 -28.57 5.07 -10.58
C GLU A 116 -27.90 3.70 -10.49
N GLU A 117 -28.13 2.95 -9.40
CA GLU A 117 -27.54 1.61 -9.16
C GLU A 117 -28.18 0.50 -10.03
N MET A 118 -29.40 0.68 -10.53
CA MET A 118 -30.21 -0.42 -11.05
C MET A 118 -29.99 -0.82 -12.52
N GLY A 119 -29.20 -0.09 -13.29
CA GLY A 119 -29.05 -0.34 -14.73
C GLY A 119 -28.09 -1.46 -15.16
N GLN A 120 -27.35 -2.08 -14.23
CA GLN A 120 -26.19 -2.92 -14.58
C GLN A 120 -26.31 -4.40 -14.17
N GLN A 121 -27.42 -4.82 -13.56
CA GLN A 121 -27.52 -6.16 -12.95
C GLN A 121 -27.54 -7.33 -13.95
N THR A 122 -27.93 -7.12 -15.21
CA THR A 122 -28.01 -8.18 -16.22
C THR A 122 -26.66 -8.73 -16.66
N GLU A 123 -25.57 -7.95 -16.57
CA GLU A 123 -24.21 -8.39 -16.95
C GLU A 123 -23.55 -9.31 -15.90
N PHE A 124 -24.13 -9.44 -14.70
CA PHE A 124 -23.54 -10.23 -13.61
C PHE A 124 -24.01 -11.70 -13.56
N GLY A 125 -24.90 -12.13 -14.44
CA GLY A 125 -25.51 -13.47 -14.38
C GLY A 125 -24.51 -14.65 -14.45
N HIS A 126 -23.34 -14.44 -15.05
CA HIS A 126 -22.25 -15.43 -15.17
C HIS A 126 -20.98 -15.04 -14.40
N CYS A 127 -21.09 -13.99 -13.58
CA CYS A 127 -19.97 -13.47 -12.83
C CYS A 127 -19.79 -14.21 -11.51
N VAL A 128 -18.54 -14.59 -11.23
CA VAL A 128 -18.12 -15.00 -9.90
C VAL A 128 -17.54 -13.77 -9.21
N LYS A 129 -18.04 -13.45 -8.01
CA LYS A 129 -17.39 -12.48 -7.14
C LYS A 129 -16.06 -13.07 -6.71
N LEU A 130 -14.97 -12.44 -7.12
CA LEU A 130 -13.66 -12.93 -6.74
C LEU A 130 -13.48 -12.84 -5.22
N GLU A 131 -14.12 -11.90 -4.53
CA GLU A 131 -14.03 -11.81 -3.07
C GLU A 131 -14.60 -13.04 -2.34
N ASP A 132 -15.69 -13.66 -2.81
CA ASP A 132 -16.24 -14.89 -2.19
C ASP A 132 -15.24 -16.06 -2.27
N VAL A 133 -14.34 -16.03 -3.26
CA VAL A 133 -13.24 -17.00 -3.44
C VAL A 133 -11.94 -16.54 -2.75
N LEU A 134 -11.76 -15.23 -2.57
CA LEU A 134 -10.53 -14.58 -2.07
C LEU A 134 -10.61 -14.16 -0.59
N GLY A 135 -11.76 -14.27 0.07
CA GLY A 135 -12.04 -13.75 1.41
C GLY A 135 -11.11 -14.22 2.53
N ALA A 136 -10.27 -15.23 2.28
CA ALA A 136 -9.26 -15.72 3.20
C ALA A 136 -7.81 -15.68 2.68
N LYS A 137 -7.55 -15.12 1.49
CA LYS A 137 -6.25 -15.19 0.79
C LYS A 137 -5.75 -13.83 0.29
N ASN A 138 -5.89 -12.79 1.10
CA ASN A 138 -5.05 -11.60 0.92
C ASN A 138 -3.60 -12.00 1.18
N GLU A 139 -2.76 -12.02 0.14
CA GLU A 139 -1.33 -12.15 0.39
C GLU A 139 -0.85 -10.83 1.00
N ALA A 140 -0.50 -10.89 2.28
CA ALA A 140 0.12 -9.77 2.97
C ALA A 140 1.38 -9.34 2.21
N VAL A 141 1.43 -8.07 1.80
CA VAL A 141 2.59 -7.51 1.12
C VAL A 141 3.77 -7.45 2.09
N SER A 142 4.97 -7.76 1.60
CA SER A 142 6.16 -7.76 2.44
C SER A 142 6.88 -6.41 2.37
N VAL A 143 7.01 -5.75 3.52
CA VAL A 143 7.94 -4.63 3.71
C VAL A 143 9.36 -5.19 3.75
N VAL A 144 10.18 -4.79 2.80
CA VAL A 144 11.61 -5.16 2.73
C VAL A 144 12.43 -4.20 3.59
N HIS A 145 12.11 -2.91 3.53
CA HIS A 145 12.77 -1.88 4.31
C HIS A 145 11.79 -0.76 4.67
N PHE A 146 11.95 -0.16 5.84
CA PHE A 146 11.22 1.03 6.25
C PHE A 146 12.23 2.10 6.65
N HIS A 147 12.25 3.19 5.89
CA HIS A 147 13.09 4.33 6.18
C HIS A 147 12.34 5.28 7.12
N LYS A 148 12.83 5.36 8.37
CA LYS A 148 12.26 6.19 9.43
C LYS A 148 12.61 7.65 9.21
N GLU A 149 11.61 8.52 9.15
CA GLU A 149 11.79 9.96 8.91
C GLU A 149 11.37 10.77 10.13
N ASN A 150 10.17 10.54 10.66
CA ASN A 150 9.64 11.26 11.81
C ASN A 150 9.24 10.29 12.93
N CYS A 151 9.55 10.64 14.17
CA CYS A 151 9.07 9.94 15.36
C CYS A 151 8.00 10.78 16.04
N THR A 152 6.81 10.22 16.23
CA THR A 152 5.77 10.79 17.08
C THR A 152 5.74 10.03 18.40
N LEU A 153 5.85 10.79 19.50
CA LEU A 153 5.71 10.27 20.85
C LEU A 153 4.33 10.67 21.37
N SER A 154 3.49 9.69 21.67
CA SER A 154 2.21 9.89 22.35
C SER A 154 2.20 9.16 23.68
N LEU A 155 1.66 9.81 24.71
CA LEU A 155 1.30 9.13 25.96
C LEU A 155 -0.08 8.53 25.75
N ASN A 156 -0.19 7.21 25.79
CA ASN A 156 -1.48 6.54 25.78
C ASN A 156 -1.79 6.04 27.20
N PRO A 157 -2.58 6.80 28.00
CA PRO A 157 -2.89 6.42 29.38
C PRO A 157 -3.77 5.15 29.46
N PHE A 158 -4.45 4.77 28.36
CA PHE A 158 -5.34 3.61 28.32
C PHE A 158 -4.69 2.32 27.81
N ARG A 159 -3.40 2.38 27.40
CA ARG A 159 -2.64 1.22 26.89
C ARG A 159 -2.48 0.09 27.92
N GLY A 160 -2.65 0.40 29.21
CA GLY A 160 -2.52 -0.55 30.32
C GLY A 160 -3.76 -1.41 30.62
N LEU A 161 -4.90 -1.20 29.96
CA LEU A 161 -6.08 -2.04 30.13
C LEU A 161 -5.94 -3.31 29.28
N GLY A 162 -5.12 -4.26 29.76
CA GLY A 162 -4.98 -5.61 29.17
C GLY A 162 -3.69 -5.89 28.39
N SER A 163 -2.78 -4.91 28.24
CA SER A 163 -1.43 -5.17 27.72
C SER A 163 -0.46 -5.48 28.88
N PRO A 164 0.37 -6.55 28.79
CA PRO A 164 1.35 -6.88 29.83
C PRO A 164 2.44 -5.79 30.01
N ASN A 165 2.48 -4.79 29.11
CA ASN A 165 3.46 -3.70 29.13
C ASN A 165 2.95 -2.40 29.76
N GLY A 166 1.72 -2.38 30.32
CA GLY A 166 1.18 -1.24 31.08
C GLY A 166 0.89 0.05 30.28
N PRO A 167 0.41 1.12 30.94
CA PRO A 167 0.32 2.45 30.34
C PRO A 167 1.73 2.96 30.06
N GLY A 168 2.00 3.40 28.83
CA GLY A 168 3.38 3.68 28.42
C GLY A 168 3.49 4.53 27.16
N ARG A 169 4.72 4.99 26.90
CA ARG A 169 5.07 5.76 25.70
C ARG A 169 4.72 4.93 24.46
N ASN A 170 3.89 5.49 23.58
CA ASN A 170 3.63 4.95 22.27
C ASN A 170 4.47 5.73 21.26
N MET A 171 5.51 5.07 20.75
CA MET A 171 6.31 5.60 19.65
C MET A 171 5.70 5.13 18.33
N ALA A 172 5.27 6.08 17.52
CA ALA A 172 4.90 5.86 16.13
C ALA A 172 5.99 6.46 15.24
N TRP A 173 6.36 5.73 14.20
CA TRP A 173 7.29 6.22 13.19
C TRP A 173 6.55 6.46 11.88
N GLN A 174 6.79 7.60 11.28
CA GLN A 174 6.37 7.92 9.92
C GLN A 174 7.58 7.87 9.00
N GLY A 175 7.37 7.44 7.76
CA GLY A 175 8.40 7.44 6.74
C GLY A 175 8.03 6.62 5.51
N THR A 176 9.05 6.21 4.77
CA THR A 176 8.89 5.51 3.49
C THR A 176 9.03 4.01 3.66
N ALA A 177 8.03 3.24 3.23
CA ALA A 177 8.10 1.79 3.14
C ALA A 177 8.50 1.33 1.74
N TYR A 178 9.48 0.44 1.66
CA TYR A 178 9.91 -0.23 0.44
C TYR A 178 9.38 -1.66 0.45
N ILE A 179 8.52 -1.96 -0.52
CA ILE A 179 7.64 -3.12 -0.57
C ILE A 179 8.03 -4.00 -1.75
N GLY A 180 8.12 -5.30 -1.50
CA GLY A 180 8.23 -6.32 -2.53
C GLY A 180 6.86 -6.97 -2.76
N LEU A 181 6.36 -6.91 -3.99
CA LEU A 181 5.20 -7.69 -4.43
C LEU A 181 5.69 -8.88 -5.23
N LYS A 182 5.59 -10.08 -4.66
CA LYS A 182 5.92 -11.30 -5.40
C LYS A 182 4.87 -11.50 -6.50
N MET A 183 5.32 -11.67 -7.74
CA MET A 183 4.52 -12.10 -8.87
C MET A 183 5.06 -13.45 -9.38
N GLN A 184 4.42 -14.06 -10.38
CA GLN A 184 4.84 -15.36 -10.89
C GLN A 184 6.27 -15.34 -11.45
N LYS A 185 6.63 -14.29 -12.21
CA LYS A 185 7.93 -14.21 -12.92
C LYS A 185 8.98 -13.35 -12.23
N GLU A 186 8.58 -12.42 -11.35
CA GLU A 186 9.50 -11.47 -10.70
C GLU A 186 8.90 -10.86 -9.43
N VAL A 187 9.69 -10.06 -8.71
CA VAL A 187 9.23 -9.28 -7.56
C VAL A 187 9.14 -7.81 -7.97
N LEU A 188 7.94 -7.24 -7.93
CA LEU A 188 7.74 -5.82 -8.20
C LEU A 188 8.21 -5.00 -6.99
N LYS A 189 9.07 -4.02 -7.22
CA LYS A 189 9.65 -3.18 -6.17
C LYS A 189 8.94 -1.83 -6.14
N LEU A 190 8.12 -1.64 -5.10
CA LEU A 190 7.30 -0.44 -4.89
C LEU A 190 7.74 0.30 -3.64
N LYS A 191 7.64 1.62 -3.64
CA LYS A 191 7.74 2.40 -2.39
C LYS A 191 6.48 3.21 -2.14
N ASP A 192 6.13 3.33 -0.87
CA ASP A 192 5.04 4.14 -0.35
C ASP A 192 5.60 5.13 0.67
N GLY A 193 5.45 6.43 0.38
CA GLY A 193 6.00 7.53 1.21
C GLY A 193 5.11 7.93 2.39
N GLU A 194 3.90 7.40 2.50
CA GLU A 194 2.91 7.81 3.51
C GLU A 194 2.58 6.64 4.45
N VAL A 195 3.59 6.08 5.14
CA VAL A 195 3.41 4.92 6.02
C VAL A 195 3.64 5.28 7.48
N SER A 196 2.69 4.88 8.32
CA SER A 196 2.79 4.95 9.78
C SER A 196 3.00 3.55 10.36
N ALA A 197 4.01 3.41 11.21
CA ALA A 197 4.33 2.17 11.90
C ALA A 197 4.31 2.39 13.42
N ARG A 198 3.65 1.51 14.17
CA ARG A 198 3.53 1.59 15.64
C ARG A 198 4.37 0.50 16.29
N ASN A 199 4.92 0.77 17.48
CA ASN A 199 5.54 -0.24 18.36
C ASN A 199 6.81 -0.96 17.83
N PHE A 200 7.87 -0.24 17.49
CA PHE A 200 9.19 -0.86 17.33
C PHE A 200 9.76 -1.32 18.69
N PHE A 201 9.40 -2.52 19.15
CA PHE A 201 10.09 -3.18 20.28
C PHE A 201 11.04 -4.30 19.84
N SER A 202 11.05 -4.67 18.56
CA SER A 202 12.05 -5.58 18.02
C SER A 202 12.51 -5.11 16.63
N ASN A 203 13.82 -5.15 16.36
CA ASN A 203 14.37 -4.92 15.03
C ASN A 203 14.07 -6.07 14.04
N ARG A 204 13.08 -6.92 14.34
CA ARG A 204 12.77 -8.14 13.60
C ARG A 204 11.26 -8.36 13.48
N TYR A 205 10.72 -7.92 12.35
CA TYR A 205 9.67 -8.63 11.62
C TYR A 205 8.27 -8.77 12.23
N GLU A 206 7.64 -7.72 12.76
CA GLU A 206 6.18 -7.76 12.89
C GLU A 206 5.54 -7.02 11.70
N ARG A 207 5.06 -7.80 10.72
CA ARG A 207 4.20 -7.28 9.63
C ARG A 207 2.96 -6.55 10.15
N ASN A 208 2.60 -6.82 11.41
CA ASN A 208 1.47 -6.22 12.12
C ASN A 208 1.79 -4.80 12.67
N ASP A 209 3.06 -4.39 12.70
CA ASP A 209 3.46 -3.05 13.15
C ASP A 209 3.23 -1.97 12.10
N TYR A 210 3.06 -2.37 10.85
CA TYR A 210 2.93 -1.46 9.70
C TYR A 210 1.48 -1.44 9.22
N GLU A 211 0.84 -0.27 9.32
CA GLU A 211 -0.45 -0.05 8.69
C GLU A 211 -0.20 0.49 7.28
N LEU A 212 0.07 -0.42 6.34
CA LEU A 212 0.31 -0.06 4.93
C LEU A 212 -0.99 0.22 4.17
N GLY A 213 -2.09 -0.39 4.63
CA GLY A 213 -3.36 -0.40 3.91
C GLY A 213 -3.30 -1.06 2.53
N ILE A 214 -2.20 -1.72 2.16
CA ILE A 214 -2.03 -2.34 0.83
C ILE A 214 -2.42 -3.81 0.88
N SER A 215 -3.25 -4.22 -0.08
CA SER A 215 -3.69 -5.62 -0.29
C SER A 215 -3.47 -6.02 -1.74
N LEU A 216 -2.96 -7.23 -1.95
CA LEU A 216 -2.79 -7.83 -3.27
C LEU A 216 -3.81 -8.94 -3.47
N TYR A 217 -4.66 -8.79 -4.48
CA TYR A 217 -5.67 -9.77 -4.88
C TYR A 217 -5.20 -10.44 -6.17
N ARG A 218 -4.97 -11.75 -6.12
CA ARG A 218 -4.66 -12.54 -7.30
C ARG A 218 -5.90 -13.25 -7.78
N VAL A 219 -6.00 -13.45 -9.09
CA VAL A 219 -7.01 -14.33 -9.67
C VAL A 219 -6.86 -15.75 -9.09
N PRO A 220 -7.95 -16.46 -8.72
CA PRO A 220 -7.91 -17.84 -8.24
C PRO A 220 -7.18 -18.79 -9.20
N ALA A 221 -6.52 -19.82 -8.66
CA ALA A 221 -5.67 -20.73 -9.45
C ALA A 221 -6.39 -21.38 -10.64
N GLU A 222 -7.68 -21.66 -10.48
CA GLU A 222 -8.59 -22.17 -11.52
C GLU A 222 -8.69 -21.24 -12.75
N PHE A 223 -8.62 -19.92 -12.55
CA PHE A 223 -8.70 -18.92 -13.63
C PHE A 223 -7.32 -18.35 -14.02
N GLN A 224 -6.24 -18.68 -13.30
CA GLN A 224 -4.89 -18.19 -13.60
C GLN A 224 -4.35 -18.64 -14.97
N LYS A 225 -4.86 -19.75 -15.52
CA LYS A 225 -4.52 -20.19 -16.88
C LYS A 225 -5.12 -19.29 -17.95
N ILE A 226 -6.20 -18.58 -17.63
CA ILE A 226 -6.97 -17.74 -18.53
C ILE A 226 -6.55 -16.27 -18.37
N SER A 227 -6.34 -15.83 -17.13
CA SER A 227 -5.92 -14.47 -16.81
C SER A 227 -4.76 -14.44 -15.80
N CYS A 228 -3.70 -13.70 -16.16
CA CYS A 228 -2.55 -13.45 -15.31
C CYS A 228 -2.59 -12.05 -14.65
N VAL A 229 -3.80 -11.49 -14.50
CA VAL A 229 -4.00 -10.18 -13.87
C VAL A 229 -4.04 -10.32 -12.35
N SER A 230 -3.54 -9.31 -11.65
CA SER A 230 -3.72 -9.14 -10.21
C SER A 230 -4.21 -7.72 -9.93
N PHE A 231 -4.80 -7.50 -8.76
CA PHE A 231 -5.28 -6.20 -8.32
C PHE A 231 -4.54 -5.77 -7.07
N LEU A 232 -4.06 -4.54 -7.07
CA LEU A 232 -3.45 -3.91 -5.90
C LEU A 232 -4.42 -2.86 -5.37
N VAL A 233 -4.89 -3.06 -4.14
CA VAL A 233 -5.76 -2.13 -3.43
C VAL A 233 -4.93 -1.42 -2.39
N ARG A 234 -4.95 -0.09 -2.39
CA ARG A 234 -4.41 0.73 -1.31
C ARG A 234 -5.56 1.40 -0.56
N ARG A 235 -5.74 0.99 0.68
CA ARG A 235 -6.60 1.62 1.66
C ARG A 235 -5.83 2.74 2.35
N LYS A 236 -6.37 3.95 2.34
CA LYS A 236 -5.76 5.09 3.01
C LYS A 236 -6.55 5.39 4.29
N ALA A 237 -5.83 5.75 5.34
CA ALA A 237 -6.45 6.23 6.58
C ALA A 237 -7.28 7.50 6.34
N TYR A 238 -6.83 8.36 5.42
CA TYR A 238 -7.51 9.59 5.01
C TYR A 238 -7.57 9.70 3.49
N GLY A 239 -8.71 10.14 2.98
CA GLY A 239 -8.95 10.31 1.55
C GLY A 239 -9.41 9.02 0.86
N PRO A 240 -9.63 9.10 -0.47
CA PRO A 240 -10.11 7.96 -1.23
C PRO A 240 -9.04 6.87 -1.31
N ASN A 241 -9.53 5.64 -1.29
CA ASN A 241 -8.77 4.45 -1.54
C ASN A 241 -8.45 4.35 -3.05
N GLU A 242 -7.39 3.62 -3.36
CA GLU A 242 -6.85 3.50 -4.72
C GLU A 242 -6.87 2.04 -5.17
N LEU A 243 -7.26 1.81 -6.42
CA LEU A 243 -7.26 0.50 -7.05
C LEU A 243 -6.38 0.53 -8.29
N TYR A 244 -5.52 -0.48 -8.40
CA TYR A 244 -4.65 -0.68 -9.55
C TYR A 244 -4.79 -2.10 -10.09
N ILE A 245 -4.62 -2.23 -11.40
CA ILE A 245 -4.44 -3.49 -12.10
C ILE A 245 -2.96 -3.72 -12.34
N ILE A 246 -2.48 -4.90 -11.97
CA ILE A 246 -1.16 -5.43 -12.32
C ILE A 246 -1.39 -6.41 -13.47
N ARG A 247 -0.90 -6.08 -14.66
CA ARG A 247 -0.99 -6.95 -15.85
C ARG A 247 0.38 -7.23 -16.42
N SER A 248 0.54 -8.35 -17.11
CA SER A 248 1.73 -8.60 -17.91
C SER A 248 1.78 -7.63 -19.09
N ARG A 249 2.99 -7.24 -19.52
CA ARG A 249 3.18 -6.52 -20.79
C ARG A 249 2.98 -7.43 -21.99
#